data_AF-A0A0L7LN23-F1
#
_entry.id   AF-A0A0L7LN23-F1
#
_cell.length_a   1.000
_cell.length_b   1.000
_cell.length_c   1.000
_cell.angle_alpha   90.00
_cell.angle_beta   90.00
_cell.angle_gamma   90.00
#
_symmetry.space_group_name_H-M   'P 1'
#
loop_
_entity.id
_entity.type
_entity.pdbx_description
1 polymer ?
#
loop_
_entity_poly.entity_id
_entity_poly.type
_entity_poly.pdbx_seq_one_letter_code
_entity_poly.pdbx_strand_id
1 'polypeptide(L)'
;MFSFKILIAAAAFVCVSARHILLEDETNYYLLPIEDLEDVEPSEDLVPIRTGRMRRQVQGSVTAKSDGTSGANVRIPLAGGDQNALSAIGSVNFNKDLKMIGQTAGLELDNIKGHSLMLTHSKLPGADRITAAGNVNLFHNDNHNFDANAFAARTMPNAAQAPAFNTYGAGAEYMFKNKVGADVNIVRTPHFDQTDYSAGGKLNLFRGRDSSLDFNAGLVKTVSPYIPKSSWEPNLGFTFKKWF
;
A
#
# COMPACT_ATOMS: atom_id res chain seq x y z
N MET A 1 14.16 -12.32 16.76
CA MET A 1 13.90 -13.78 16.69
C MET A 1 12.69 -14.00 15.79
N PHE A 2 12.89 -14.59 14.61
CA PHE A 2 11.81 -14.91 13.66
C PHE A 2 10.79 -15.84 14.32
N SER A 3 9.52 -15.43 14.39
CA SER A 3 8.47 -16.32 14.91
C SER A 3 8.10 -17.32 13.81
N PHE A 4 8.69 -18.52 13.91
CA PHE A 4 8.47 -19.68 13.05
C PHE A 4 6.98 -20.03 12.84
N LYS A 5 6.11 -19.55 13.75
CA LYS A 5 4.65 -19.71 13.72
C LYS A 5 3.98 -18.98 12.55
N ILE A 6 4.49 -17.82 12.14
CA ILE A 6 3.91 -17.03 11.02
C ILE A 6 4.23 -17.73 9.68
N LEU A 7 5.42 -18.31 9.57
CA LEU A 7 5.85 -19.05 8.38
C LEU A 7 5.06 -20.36 8.21
N ILE A 8 4.73 -21.02 9.33
CA ILE A 8 3.85 -22.21 9.33
C ILE A 8 2.40 -21.84 8.97
N ALA A 9 1.87 -20.72 9.47
CA ALA A 9 0.52 -20.28 9.12
C ALA A 9 0.41 -19.96 7.61
N ALA A 10 1.40 -19.25 7.06
CA ALA A 10 1.47 -18.97 5.62
C ALA A 10 1.61 -20.27 4.79
N ALA A 11 2.47 -21.21 5.22
CA ALA A 11 2.65 -22.50 4.55
C ALA A 11 1.38 -23.38 4.60
N ALA A 12 0.65 -23.37 5.72
CA ALA A 12 -0.58 -24.13 5.88
C ALA A 12 -1.70 -23.62 4.93
N PHE A 13 -1.82 -22.31 4.72
CA PHE A 13 -2.78 -21.75 3.75
C PHE A 13 -2.42 -22.07 2.30
N VAL A 14 -1.13 -22.15 1.97
CA VAL A 14 -0.63 -22.54 0.64
C VAL A 14 -0.88 -24.03 0.36
N CYS A 15 -0.69 -24.90 1.35
CA CYS A 15 -0.88 -26.36 1.17
C CYS A 15 -2.36 -26.76 1.03
N VAL A 16 -3.30 -26.01 1.61
CA VAL A 16 -4.74 -26.31 1.50
C VAL A 16 -5.32 -25.94 0.12
N SER A 17 -4.67 -25.05 -0.63
CA SER A 17 -5.17 -24.53 -1.92
C SER A 17 -4.50 -25.13 -3.17
N ALA A 18 -3.52 -26.03 -3.01
CA ALA A 18 -2.76 -26.61 -4.11
C ALA A 18 -3.50 -27.74 -4.84
N ARG A 19 -4.53 -27.41 -5.62
CA ARG A 19 -4.99 -28.27 -6.73
C ARG A 19 -5.24 -27.41 -7.97
N HIS A 20 -4.26 -27.47 -8.86
CA HIS A 20 -4.28 -27.08 -10.28
C HIS A 20 -3.71 -25.69 -10.63
N ILE A 21 -2.65 -25.74 -11.42
CA ILE A 21 -1.83 -24.64 -11.92
C ILE A 21 -2.39 -24.22 -13.28
N LEU A 22 -2.80 -22.95 -13.40
CA LEU A 22 -3.13 -22.30 -14.68
C LEU A 22 -2.93 -20.78 -14.52
N LEU A 23 -2.21 -20.20 -15.47
CA LEU A 23 -1.61 -18.85 -15.42
C LEU A 23 -2.56 -17.82 -16.06
N GLU A 24 -2.93 -16.75 -15.34
CA GLU A 24 -3.51 -15.52 -15.92
C GLU A 24 -3.62 -14.33 -14.91
N ASP A 25 -3.87 -13.12 -15.43
CA ASP A 25 -3.17 -11.84 -15.19
C ASP A 25 -3.77 -10.83 -14.14
N GLU A 26 -3.06 -9.71 -13.79
CA GLU A 26 -3.40 -8.44 -13.01
C GLU A 26 -3.10 -8.16 -11.48
N THR A 27 -2.38 -7.07 -11.09
CA THR A 27 -1.99 -6.76 -9.67
C THR A 27 -1.92 -5.25 -9.30
N ASN A 28 -2.29 -4.88 -8.06
CA ASN A 28 -2.24 -3.50 -7.46
C ASN A 28 -1.35 -3.43 -6.18
N TYR A 29 -0.67 -2.31 -5.82
CA TYR A 29 0.20 -2.20 -4.61
C TYR A 29 -0.16 -1.12 -3.59
N TYR A 30 0.68 -0.92 -2.56
CA TYR A 30 0.53 0.00 -1.43
C TYR A 30 1.79 0.86 -1.29
N LEU A 31 1.63 2.15 -0.97
CA LEU A 31 2.73 2.95 -0.45
C LEU A 31 2.93 2.70 1.03
N LEU A 32 4.18 2.58 1.43
CA LEU A 32 4.62 2.56 2.81
C LEU A 32 5.16 3.96 3.13
N PRO A 33 4.49 4.75 3.99
CA PRO A 33 5.20 5.78 4.72
C PRO A 33 6.10 5.08 5.75
N ILE A 34 7.37 5.45 5.79
CA ILE A 34 8.30 5.05 6.84
C ILE A 34 8.77 6.34 7.47
N GLU A 35 8.66 6.44 8.78
CA GLU A 35 9.43 7.39 9.55
C GLU A 35 9.60 6.91 10.99
N ASP A 36 10.87 6.88 11.40
CA ASP A 36 11.33 6.83 12.78
C ASP A 36 11.65 8.26 13.25
N LEU A 37 11.12 8.65 14.41
CA LEU A 37 11.86 9.38 15.46
C LEU A 37 11.12 9.36 16.81
N GLU A 38 11.79 8.73 17.77
CA GLU A 38 11.83 8.87 19.23
C GLU A 38 10.64 9.52 19.99
N ASP A 39 10.05 8.68 20.85
CA ASP A 39 9.22 8.99 22.05
C ASP A 39 7.76 9.46 21.90
N VAL A 40 7.12 9.20 20.75
CA VAL A 40 5.65 9.18 20.64
C VAL A 40 5.21 7.92 19.88
N GLU A 41 4.26 7.16 20.42
CA GLU A 41 3.79 5.89 19.82
C GLU A 41 3.45 6.07 18.32
N PRO A 42 3.93 5.17 17.44
CA PRO A 42 3.90 5.35 15.98
C PRO A 42 2.46 5.28 15.46
N SER A 43 1.98 6.35 14.83
CA SER A 43 0.76 6.31 14.02
C SER A 43 1.13 5.83 12.62
N GLU A 44 0.95 4.52 12.40
CA GLU A 44 1.29 3.86 11.14
C GLU A 44 0.19 4.10 10.07
N ASP A 45 0.41 5.11 9.24
CA ASP A 45 -0.59 5.63 8.31
C ASP A 45 -0.36 5.16 6.86
N LEU A 46 -0.68 3.92 6.54
CA LEU A 46 -0.66 3.48 5.14
C LEU A 46 -1.64 4.31 4.29
N VAL A 47 -1.12 5.08 3.33
CA VAL A 47 -1.92 5.57 2.20
C VAL A 47 -2.04 4.40 1.21
N PRO A 48 -3.22 3.81 1.01
CA PRO A 48 -3.38 2.90 -0.11
C PRO A 48 -3.18 3.73 -1.38
N ILE A 49 -2.25 3.39 -2.26
CA ILE A 49 -2.25 3.87 -3.65
C ILE A 49 -2.35 2.63 -4.50
N ARG A 50 -3.57 2.33 -4.96
CA ARG A 50 -3.82 1.13 -5.74
C ARG A 50 -4.02 1.48 -7.21
N THR A 51 -3.05 1.08 -8.00
CA THR A 51 -3.10 0.91 -9.44
C THR A 51 -3.85 -0.38 -9.78
N GLY A 52 -5.14 -0.31 -10.10
CA GLY A 52 -5.91 -1.48 -10.52
C GLY A 52 -6.77 -1.21 -11.73
N ARG A 53 -6.69 -2.11 -12.73
CA ARG A 53 -7.73 -2.17 -13.75
C ARG A 53 -9.03 -2.66 -13.12
N MET A 54 -10.11 -2.09 -13.63
CA MET A 54 -11.47 -2.36 -13.21
C MET A 54 -11.78 -3.86 -13.20
N ARG A 55 -11.74 -4.48 -12.02
CA ARG A 55 -12.40 -5.77 -11.77
C ARG A 55 -13.63 -5.52 -10.92
N ARG A 56 -14.80 -5.84 -11.47
CA ARG A 56 -16.09 -5.84 -10.77
C ARG A 56 -16.20 -7.02 -9.79
N GLN A 57 -15.15 -7.25 -9.02
CA GLN A 57 -15.03 -8.35 -8.07
C GLN A 57 -14.62 -7.79 -6.72
N VAL A 58 -15.11 -8.43 -5.67
CA VAL A 58 -14.65 -8.11 -4.32
C VAL A 58 -13.20 -8.55 -4.21
N GLN A 59 -12.35 -7.67 -3.67
CA GLN A 59 -10.92 -7.96 -3.53
C GLN A 59 -10.53 -7.83 -2.07
N GLY A 60 -9.81 -8.84 -1.57
CA GLY A 60 -9.17 -8.82 -0.26
C GLY A 60 -7.66 -8.91 -0.41
N SER A 61 -6.91 -8.29 0.50
CA SER A 61 -5.47 -8.50 0.58
C SER A 61 -4.95 -8.36 1.99
N VAL A 62 -3.93 -9.15 2.32
CA VAL A 62 -3.20 -9.10 3.59
C VAL A 62 -1.73 -8.87 3.29
N THR A 63 -1.12 -7.93 4.01
CA THR A 63 0.31 -7.61 3.91
C THR A 63 0.98 -7.86 5.26
N ALA A 64 2.19 -8.41 5.23
CA ALA A 64 3.06 -8.56 6.39
C ALA A 64 4.48 -8.11 6.03
N LYS A 65 5.13 -7.39 6.93
CA LYS A 65 6.45 -6.78 6.69
C LYS A 65 7.52 -7.30 7.65
N SER A 66 8.79 -7.07 7.30
CA SER A 66 9.94 -7.45 8.11
C SER A 66 10.08 -6.67 9.41
N ASP A 67 9.50 -5.46 9.49
CA ASP A 67 9.41 -4.65 10.71
C ASP A 67 8.38 -5.20 11.73
N GLY A 68 7.62 -6.23 11.35
CA GLY A 68 6.58 -6.85 12.17
C GLY A 68 5.18 -6.26 11.96
N THR A 69 5.06 -5.17 11.20
CA THR A 69 3.77 -4.55 10.87
C THR A 69 3.00 -5.40 9.87
N SER A 70 1.68 -5.32 9.93
CA SER A 70 0.79 -6.02 9.01
C SER A 70 -0.48 -5.23 8.73
N GLY A 71 -1.19 -5.59 7.69
CA GLY A 71 -2.45 -4.92 7.35
C GLY A 71 -3.36 -5.81 6.52
N ALA A 72 -4.65 -5.58 6.65
CA ALA A 72 -5.68 -6.24 5.86
C ALA A 72 -6.52 -5.18 5.16
N ASN A 73 -6.92 -5.48 3.94
CA ASN A 73 -7.68 -4.53 3.15
C ASN A 73 -8.74 -5.21 2.29
N VAL A 74 -9.80 -4.46 2.00
CA VAL A 74 -10.91 -4.89 1.18
C VAL A 74 -11.31 -3.80 0.18
N ARG A 75 -11.71 -4.21 -1.03
CA ARG A 75 -12.34 -3.37 -2.04
C ARG A 75 -13.65 -4.04 -2.46
N ILE A 76 -14.73 -3.28 -2.45
CA ILE A 76 -16.06 -3.75 -2.81
C ILE A 76 -16.60 -2.85 -3.92
N PRO A 77 -16.82 -3.35 -5.15
CA PRO A 77 -17.41 -2.55 -6.21
C PRO A 77 -18.85 -2.19 -5.84
N LEU A 78 -19.17 -0.90 -5.89
CA LEU A 78 -20.51 -0.37 -5.56
C LEU A 78 -21.33 -0.14 -6.83
N ALA A 79 -20.69 0.44 -7.85
CA ALA A 79 -21.31 0.75 -9.13
C ALA A 79 -20.23 0.77 -10.21
N GLY A 80 -20.60 0.58 -11.47
CA GLY A 80 -19.66 0.76 -12.56
C GLY A 80 -20.31 0.58 -13.92
N GLY A 81 -19.71 1.14 -14.96
CA GLY A 81 -20.09 0.95 -16.36
C GLY A 81 -19.05 0.11 -17.10
N ASP A 82 -18.95 0.29 -18.42
CA ASP A 82 -17.99 -0.47 -19.24
C ASP A 82 -16.54 0.04 -19.08
N GLN A 83 -16.37 1.26 -18.57
CA GLN A 83 -15.07 1.93 -18.51
C GLN A 83 -14.63 2.34 -17.10
N ASN A 84 -15.56 2.52 -16.17
CA ASN A 84 -15.28 3.03 -14.83
C ASN A 84 -16.00 2.22 -13.75
N ALA A 85 -15.36 2.01 -12.61
CA ALA A 85 -15.96 1.42 -11.42
C ALA A 85 -15.75 2.32 -10.20
N LEU A 86 -16.84 2.56 -9.47
CA LEU A 86 -16.81 3.11 -8.13
C LEU A 86 -16.79 1.95 -7.13
N SER A 87 -15.82 1.96 -6.23
CA SER A 87 -15.63 0.95 -5.19
C SER A 87 -15.58 1.59 -3.82
N ALA A 88 -16.12 0.92 -2.81
CA ALA A 88 -15.80 1.16 -1.42
C ALA A 88 -14.46 0.47 -1.10
N ILE A 89 -13.61 1.16 -0.36
CA ILE A 89 -12.35 0.61 0.13
C ILE A 89 -12.30 0.70 1.65
N GLY A 90 -11.74 -0.35 2.25
CA GLY A 90 -11.51 -0.42 3.69
C GLY A 90 -10.16 -1.05 3.99
N SER A 91 -9.51 -0.61 5.05
CA SER A 91 -8.30 -1.26 5.55
C SER A 91 -8.16 -1.17 7.06
N VAL A 92 -7.38 -2.09 7.61
CA VAL A 92 -6.92 -2.07 9.00
C VAL A 92 -5.44 -2.39 9.03
N ASN A 93 -4.70 -1.67 9.87
CA ASN A 93 -3.26 -1.84 10.06
C ASN A 93 -2.98 -2.27 11.50
N PHE A 94 -1.94 -3.09 11.66
CA PHE A 94 -1.52 -3.66 12.93
C PHE A 94 -0.02 -3.49 13.12
N ASN A 95 0.39 -3.16 14.34
CA ASN A 95 1.81 -3.07 14.69
C ASN A 95 2.42 -4.48 14.93
N LYS A 96 3.70 -4.52 15.31
CA LYS A 96 4.42 -5.75 15.67
C LYS A 96 3.78 -6.59 16.79
N ASP A 97 2.98 -5.96 17.64
CA ASP A 97 2.24 -6.61 18.74
C ASP A 97 0.82 -7.02 18.33
N LEU A 98 0.49 -6.91 17.04
CA LEU A 98 -0.84 -7.15 16.47
C LEU A 98 -1.94 -6.24 17.03
N LYS A 99 -1.57 -5.09 17.62
CA LYS A 99 -2.53 -4.06 18.03
C LYS A 99 -2.95 -3.27 16.81
N MET A 100 -4.25 -3.02 16.69
CA MET A 100 -4.78 -2.16 15.64
C MET A 100 -4.37 -0.71 15.90
N ILE A 101 -3.88 -0.07 14.85
CA ILE A 101 -3.19 1.23 14.88
C ILE A 101 -3.58 2.09 13.67
N GLY A 102 -4.59 1.66 12.93
CA GLY A 102 -5.04 2.36 11.76
C GLY A 102 -6.26 1.65 11.20
N GLN A 103 -7.28 2.42 10.92
CA GLN A 103 -8.45 1.96 10.19
C GLN A 103 -8.77 2.97 9.10
N THR A 104 -8.97 2.51 7.88
CA THR A 104 -9.26 3.37 6.73
C THR A 104 -10.58 2.97 6.11
N ALA A 105 -11.37 3.96 5.72
CA ALA A 105 -12.54 3.78 4.89
C ALA A 105 -12.56 4.85 3.80
N GLY A 106 -13.05 4.51 2.61
CA GLY A 106 -13.07 5.47 1.51
C GLY A 106 -13.74 4.97 0.26
N LEU A 107 -13.61 5.77 -0.78
CA LEU A 107 -14.10 5.51 -2.12
C LEU A 107 -12.96 5.57 -3.11
N GLU A 108 -13.06 4.74 -4.13
CA GLU A 108 -12.12 4.68 -5.24
C GLU A 108 -12.88 4.60 -6.55
N LEU A 109 -12.50 5.45 -7.50
CA LEU A 109 -12.96 5.45 -8.87
C LEU A 109 -11.83 4.92 -9.75
N ASP A 110 -12.01 3.72 -10.30
CA ASP A 110 -11.07 3.07 -11.20
C ASP A 110 -11.54 3.19 -12.65
N ASN A 111 -10.60 3.27 -13.58
CA ASN A 111 -10.84 3.22 -15.03
C ASN A 111 -10.15 2.00 -15.66
N ILE A 112 -10.74 1.43 -16.72
CA ILE A 112 -10.17 0.30 -17.47
C ILE A 112 -8.77 0.56 -18.04
N LYS A 113 -8.41 1.83 -18.26
CA LYS A 113 -7.08 2.24 -18.73
C LYS A 113 -6.03 2.25 -17.62
N GLY A 114 -6.39 1.93 -16.37
CA GLY A 114 -5.48 1.95 -15.23
C GLY A 114 -5.30 3.32 -14.62
N HIS A 115 -6.25 4.25 -14.82
CA HIS A 115 -6.31 5.48 -14.03
C HIS A 115 -7.18 5.24 -12.80
N SER A 116 -6.83 5.81 -11.66
CA SER A 116 -7.69 5.79 -10.49
C SER A 116 -7.67 7.11 -9.72
N LEU A 117 -8.77 7.38 -9.02
CA LEU A 117 -8.91 8.49 -8.09
C LEU A 117 -9.52 7.94 -6.81
N MET A 118 -8.96 8.28 -5.67
CA MET A 118 -9.44 7.79 -4.38
C MET A 118 -9.48 8.89 -3.33
N LEU A 119 -10.44 8.73 -2.43
CA LEU A 119 -10.62 9.57 -1.26
C LEU A 119 -10.82 8.67 -0.04
N THR A 120 -9.95 8.80 0.96
CA THR A 120 -10.01 8.00 2.17
C THR A 120 -10.02 8.87 3.41
N HIS A 121 -10.65 8.33 4.45
CA HIS A 121 -10.55 8.79 5.82
C HIS A 121 -9.95 7.66 6.65
N SER A 122 -8.84 7.98 7.33
CA SER A 122 -8.10 7.06 8.17
C SER A 122 -8.14 7.55 9.61
N LYS A 123 -8.54 6.68 10.54
CA LYS A 123 -8.47 6.95 11.97
C LYS A 123 -7.25 6.24 12.54
N LEU A 124 -6.42 7.03 13.22
CA LEU A 124 -5.08 6.68 13.62
C LEU A 124 -4.96 6.92 15.14
N PRO A 125 -3.99 6.29 15.82
CA PRO A 125 -3.68 6.58 17.20
C PRO A 125 -3.40 8.08 17.38
N GLY A 126 -4.33 8.80 18.00
CA GLY A 126 -4.17 10.22 18.30
C GLY A 126 -4.36 11.18 17.13
N ALA A 127 -4.80 10.74 15.95
CA ALA A 127 -5.07 11.62 14.81
C ALA A 127 -6.11 11.04 13.83
N ASP A 128 -6.75 11.92 13.08
CA ASP A 128 -7.55 11.56 11.90
C ASP A 128 -6.86 12.09 10.65
N ARG A 129 -6.92 11.34 9.54
CA ARG A 129 -6.25 11.69 8.28
C ARG A 129 -7.18 11.52 7.09
N ILE A 130 -7.31 12.57 6.29
CA ILE A 130 -8.03 12.54 5.03
C ILE A 130 -7.00 12.52 3.91
N THR A 131 -7.10 11.57 2.97
CA THR A 131 -6.18 11.48 1.83
C THR A 131 -6.95 11.46 0.52
N ALA A 132 -6.53 12.31 -0.40
CA ALA A 132 -6.93 12.26 -1.80
C ALA A 132 -5.72 11.80 -2.61
N ALA A 133 -5.87 10.71 -3.38
CA ALA A 133 -4.80 10.19 -4.23
C ALA A 133 -5.31 9.93 -5.63
N GLY A 134 -4.42 10.09 -6.60
CA GLY A 134 -4.67 9.83 -8.01
C GLY A 134 -3.55 9.01 -8.60
N ASN A 135 -3.91 8.15 -9.53
CA ASN A 135 -2.99 7.35 -10.30
C ASN A 135 -3.31 7.42 -11.79
N VAL A 136 -2.27 7.46 -12.60
CA VAL A 136 -2.36 7.52 -14.04
C VAL A 136 -1.41 6.49 -14.65
N ASN A 137 -1.98 5.56 -15.40
CA ASN A 137 -1.20 4.73 -16.31
C ASN A 137 -0.66 5.56 -17.48
N LEU A 138 0.66 5.64 -17.57
CA LEU A 138 1.36 6.42 -18.59
C LEU A 138 1.72 5.56 -19.80
N PHE A 139 1.98 4.27 -19.60
CA PHE A 139 2.29 3.34 -20.67
C PHE A 139 1.88 1.92 -20.31
N HIS A 140 1.27 1.23 -21.26
CA HIS A 140 0.90 -0.16 -21.12
C HIS A 140 1.01 -0.93 -22.43
N ASN A 141 1.67 -2.08 -22.38
CA ASN A 141 1.64 -3.11 -23.40
C ASN A 141 1.71 -4.50 -22.76
N ASP A 142 1.78 -5.56 -23.59
CA ASP A 142 1.79 -6.96 -23.14
C ASP A 142 2.89 -7.31 -22.13
N ASN A 143 3.99 -6.55 -22.11
CA ASN A 143 5.16 -6.84 -21.28
C ASN A 143 5.51 -5.74 -20.29
N HIS A 144 4.99 -4.52 -20.46
CA HIS A 144 5.46 -3.33 -19.79
C HIS A 144 4.27 -2.53 -19.31
N ASN A 145 4.30 -2.16 -18.05
CA ASN A 145 3.33 -1.28 -17.44
C ASN A 145 4.06 -0.18 -16.67
N PHE A 146 3.71 1.08 -16.91
CA PHE A 146 4.30 2.24 -16.26
C PHE A 146 3.20 3.16 -15.74
N ASP A 147 3.25 3.42 -14.44
CA ASP A 147 2.25 4.16 -13.71
C ASP A 147 2.90 5.33 -12.96
N ALA A 148 2.20 6.47 -12.91
CA ALA A 148 2.55 7.59 -12.06
C ALA A 148 1.45 7.85 -11.05
N ASN A 149 1.80 8.14 -9.81
CA ASN A 149 0.86 8.40 -8.75
C ASN A 149 1.22 9.67 -7.98
N ALA A 150 0.20 10.29 -7.39
CA ALA A 150 0.35 11.42 -6.50
C ALA A 150 -0.77 11.44 -5.46
N PHE A 151 -0.48 11.98 -4.29
CA PHE A 151 -1.46 12.17 -3.25
C PHE A 151 -1.24 13.46 -2.46
N ALA A 152 -2.33 13.92 -1.86
CA ALA A 152 -2.33 14.94 -0.83
C ALA A 152 -3.14 14.41 0.36
N ALA A 153 -2.56 14.52 1.55
CA ALA A 153 -3.19 14.15 2.80
C ALA A 153 -3.19 15.32 3.76
N ARG A 154 -4.22 15.38 4.59
CA ARG A 154 -4.31 16.29 5.73
C ARG A 154 -4.51 15.46 6.99
N THR A 155 -3.57 15.59 7.92
CA THR A 155 -3.60 14.94 9.23
C THR A 155 -4.07 15.96 10.27
N MET A 156 -5.00 15.54 11.10
CA MET A 156 -5.66 16.32 12.14
C MET A 156 -5.42 15.61 13.47
N PRO A 157 -4.38 16.01 14.22
CA PRO A 157 -4.13 15.47 15.54
C PRO A 157 -5.31 15.74 16.49
N ASN A 158 -5.60 14.76 17.36
CA ASN A 158 -6.64 14.86 18.38
C ASN A 158 -6.18 15.68 19.61
N ALA A 159 -4.87 15.90 19.74
CA ALA A 159 -4.30 16.73 20.79
C ALA A 159 -4.63 18.21 20.51
N ALA A 160 -5.29 18.87 21.48
CA ALA A 160 -5.79 20.25 21.34
C ALA A 160 -4.70 21.31 21.02
N GLN A 161 -3.42 20.97 21.21
CA GLN A 161 -2.28 21.86 20.95
C GLN A 161 -1.51 21.54 19.66
N ALA A 162 -1.83 20.43 18.99
CA ALA A 162 -1.13 20.01 17.78
C ALA A 162 -1.90 20.50 16.54
N PRO A 163 -1.33 21.37 15.69
CA PRO A 163 -2.00 21.86 14.50
C PRO A 163 -2.16 20.76 13.46
N ALA A 164 -3.22 20.85 12.65
CA ALA A 164 -3.35 20.01 11.48
C ALA A 164 -2.24 20.33 10.46
N PHE A 165 -1.72 19.30 9.79
CA PHE A 165 -0.66 19.43 8.81
C PHE A 165 -0.98 18.68 7.51
N ASN A 166 -0.31 19.08 6.44
CA ASN A 166 -0.46 18.44 5.14
C ASN A 166 0.77 17.60 4.81
N THR A 167 0.53 16.51 4.10
CA THR A 167 1.56 15.64 3.52
C THR A 167 1.25 15.46 2.05
N TYR A 168 2.27 15.60 1.21
CA TYR A 168 2.16 15.40 -0.23
C TYR A 168 3.10 14.29 -0.64
N GLY A 169 2.72 13.49 -1.61
CA GLY A 169 3.65 12.53 -2.17
C GLY A 169 3.38 12.25 -3.63
N ALA A 170 4.39 11.73 -4.29
CA ALA A 170 4.33 11.31 -5.67
C ALA A 170 5.27 10.13 -5.89
N GLY A 171 4.95 9.31 -6.88
CA GLY A 171 5.74 8.14 -7.19
C GLY A 171 5.55 7.69 -8.63
N ALA A 172 6.46 6.81 -9.04
CA ALA A 172 6.41 6.14 -10.32
C ALA A 172 6.67 4.65 -10.11
N GLU A 173 5.97 3.84 -10.88
CA GLU A 173 6.07 2.39 -10.82
C GLU A 173 6.25 1.83 -12.23
N TYR A 174 7.09 0.82 -12.34
CA TYR A 174 7.29 0.04 -13.55
C TYR A 174 7.15 -1.45 -13.24
N MET A 175 6.39 -2.16 -14.07
CA MET A 175 6.21 -3.60 -14.01
C MET A 175 6.52 -4.25 -15.36
N PHE A 176 7.36 -5.28 -15.34
CA PHE A 176 7.65 -6.15 -16.46
C PHE A 176 6.91 -7.48 -16.33
N LYS A 177 6.09 -7.79 -17.34
CA LYS A 177 5.27 -9.02 -17.46
C LYS A 177 4.47 -9.35 -16.20
N ASN A 178 4.04 -8.31 -15.48
CA ASN A 178 3.32 -8.42 -14.22
C ASN A 178 4.00 -9.32 -13.17
N LYS A 179 5.33 -9.49 -13.30
CA LYS A 179 6.11 -10.41 -12.47
C LYS A 179 7.21 -9.70 -11.71
N VAL A 180 7.98 -8.86 -12.39
CA VAL A 180 9.10 -8.14 -11.78
C VAL A 180 8.84 -6.65 -11.94
N GLY A 181 8.93 -5.90 -10.86
CA GLY A 181 8.71 -4.46 -10.89
C GLY A 181 9.71 -3.69 -10.06
N ALA A 182 9.67 -2.38 -10.24
CA ALA A 182 10.38 -1.42 -9.45
C ALA A 182 9.51 -0.18 -9.25
N ASP A 183 9.65 0.45 -8.09
CA ASP A 183 8.94 1.67 -7.74
C ASP A 183 9.88 2.66 -7.07
N VAL A 184 9.56 3.95 -7.23
CA VAL A 184 10.25 5.05 -6.55
C VAL A 184 9.21 6.04 -6.09
N ASN A 185 9.33 6.50 -4.84
CA ASN A 185 8.38 7.43 -4.26
C ASN A 185 9.08 8.50 -3.42
N ILE A 186 8.44 9.67 -3.38
CA ILE A 186 8.86 10.81 -2.60
C ILE A 186 7.65 11.30 -1.82
N VAL A 187 7.79 11.44 -0.50
CA VAL A 187 6.77 12.00 0.38
C VAL A 187 7.36 13.18 1.12
N ARG A 188 6.62 14.29 1.19
CA ARG A 188 7.02 15.52 1.84
C ARG A 188 5.97 15.92 2.86
N THR A 189 6.40 16.12 4.09
CA THR A 189 5.60 16.70 5.15
C THR A 189 6.21 18.05 5.56
N PRO A 190 5.75 19.18 4.98
CA PRO A 190 6.36 20.49 5.21
C PRO A 190 6.35 20.93 6.68
N HIS A 191 5.37 20.47 7.46
CA HIS A 191 5.25 20.84 8.88
C HIS A 191 6.45 20.36 9.71
N PHE A 192 7.08 19.26 9.33
CA PHE A 192 8.26 18.68 10.00
C PHE A 192 9.55 18.89 9.21
N ASP A 193 9.51 19.70 8.14
CA ASP A 193 10.59 19.86 7.15
C ASP A 193 11.18 18.51 6.69
N GLN A 194 10.30 17.56 6.45
CA GLN A 194 10.67 16.16 6.39
C GLN A 194 10.32 15.55 5.04
N THR A 195 11.24 14.78 4.48
CA THR A 195 11.12 14.18 3.15
C THR A 195 11.57 12.73 3.13
N ASP A 196 10.64 11.84 2.84
CA ASP A 196 10.92 10.43 2.64
C ASP A 196 11.17 10.12 1.18
N TYR A 197 12.19 9.30 0.97
CA TYR A 197 12.52 8.70 -0.31
C TYR A 197 12.40 7.19 -0.16
N SER A 198 11.65 6.54 -1.02
CA SER A 198 11.62 5.09 -1.10
C SER A 198 11.94 4.62 -2.51
N ALA A 199 12.63 3.49 -2.58
CA ALA A 199 12.89 2.78 -3.82
C ALA A 199 12.69 1.28 -3.56
N GLY A 200 11.79 0.68 -4.31
CA GLY A 200 11.36 -0.69 -4.14
C GLY A 200 11.55 -1.52 -5.40
N GLY A 201 11.72 -2.81 -5.17
CA GLY A 201 11.64 -3.86 -6.16
C GLY A 201 10.53 -4.83 -5.77
N LYS A 202 9.88 -5.38 -6.79
CA LYS A 202 8.76 -6.27 -6.62
C LYS A 202 8.95 -7.57 -7.39
N LEU A 203 8.57 -8.68 -6.77
CA LEU A 203 8.48 -9.99 -7.39
C LEU A 203 7.13 -10.65 -7.08
N ASN A 204 6.33 -10.93 -8.10
CA ASN A 204 5.20 -11.84 -7.96
C ASN A 204 5.74 -13.27 -7.84
N LEU A 205 5.55 -13.88 -6.67
CA LEU A 205 5.99 -15.24 -6.38
C LEU A 205 4.98 -16.27 -6.87
N PHE A 206 3.69 -15.93 -6.77
CA PHE A 206 2.60 -16.80 -7.17
C PHE A 206 1.41 -16.00 -7.67
N ARG A 207 0.71 -16.58 -8.63
CA ARG A 207 -0.51 -16.03 -9.21
C ARG A 207 -1.39 -17.16 -9.71
N GLY A 208 -2.53 -17.32 -9.07
CA GLY A 208 -3.63 -18.14 -9.53
C GLY A 208 -4.76 -17.29 -10.09
N ARG A 209 -5.85 -17.95 -10.49
CA ARG A 209 -7.04 -17.30 -11.05
C ARG A 209 -7.73 -16.34 -10.07
N ASP A 210 -7.72 -16.68 -8.80
CA ASP A 210 -8.45 -15.98 -7.73
C ASP A 210 -7.52 -15.45 -6.62
N SER A 211 -6.21 -15.60 -6.76
CA SER A 211 -5.25 -15.23 -5.72
C SER A 211 -3.86 -14.91 -6.24
N SER A 212 -3.10 -14.10 -5.50
CA SER A 212 -1.68 -13.85 -5.80
C SER A 212 -0.87 -13.66 -4.54
N LEU A 213 0.41 -14.05 -4.59
CA LEU A 213 1.40 -13.77 -3.57
C LEU A 213 2.54 -12.96 -4.16
N ASP A 214 2.79 -11.83 -3.53
CA ASP A 214 3.80 -10.87 -3.92
C ASP A 214 4.86 -10.76 -2.83
N PHE A 215 6.11 -10.66 -3.25
CA PHE A 215 7.24 -10.25 -2.42
C PHE A 215 7.69 -8.87 -2.85
N ASN A 216 7.92 -8.00 -1.87
CA ASN A 216 8.38 -6.64 -2.06
C ASN A 216 9.65 -6.46 -1.24
N ALA A 217 10.64 -5.80 -1.82
CA ALA A 217 11.90 -5.51 -1.18
C ALA A 217 12.38 -4.13 -1.60
N GLY A 218 12.69 -3.25 -0.66
CA GLY A 218 13.07 -1.89 -0.97
C GLY A 218 13.96 -1.27 0.09
N LEU A 219 14.30 -0.02 -0.15
CA LEU A 219 15.06 0.84 0.74
C LEU A 219 14.26 2.12 0.94
N VAL A 220 14.26 2.64 2.16
CA VAL A 220 13.66 3.94 2.47
C VAL A 220 14.64 4.79 3.25
N LYS A 221 14.53 6.10 3.07
CA LYS A 221 15.35 7.09 3.74
C LYS A 221 14.55 8.35 4.02
N THR A 222 14.61 8.82 5.26
CA THR A 222 13.93 10.02 5.72
C THR A 222 14.91 11.17 5.90
N VAL A 223 14.67 12.32 5.30
CA VAL A 223 15.54 13.49 5.45
C VAL A 223 14.78 14.59 6.16
N SER A 224 15.26 14.98 7.33
CA SER A 224 14.74 16.11 8.10
C SER A 224 15.88 16.83 8.82
N PRO A 225 15.80 18.16 9.06
CA PRO A 225 16.73 18.86 9.94
C PRO A 225 16.80 18.26 11.35
N TYR A 226 15.74 17.57 11.79
CA TYR A 226 15.66 16.90 13.08
C TYR A 226 16.26 15.48 13.06
N ILE A 227 16.53 14.93 11.86
CA ILE A 227 17.17 13.62 11.64
C ILE A 227 18.46 13.82 10.83
N PRO A 228 19.54 14.34 11.45
CA PRO A 228 20.77 14.68 10.74
C PRO A 228 21.56 13.47 10.20
N LYS A 229 21.22 12.24 10.61
CA LYS A 229 21.93 11.00 10.24
C LYS A 229 20.98 9.89 9.76
N SER A 230 20.09 10.19 8.82
CA SER A 230 19.28 9.13 8.23
C SER A 230 20.07 8.28 7.22
N SER A 231 20.03 6.97 7.43
CA SER A 231 20.52 5.95 6.51
C SER A 231 19.40 5.35 5.67
N TRP A 232 19.78 4.63 4.62
CA TRP A 232 18.82 3.78 3.91
C TRP A 232 18.52 2.54 4.73
N GLU A 233 17.24 2.31 4.98
CA GLU A 233 16.75 1.18 5.76
C GLU A 233 16.06 0.16 4.86
N PRO A 234 16.37 -1.14 5.00
CA PRO A 234 15.73 -2.18 4.21
C PRO A 234 14.28 -2.39 4.66
N ASN A 235 13.38 -2.49 3.69
CA ASN A 235 11.99 -2.83 3.91
C ASN A 235 11.61 -4.03 3.05
N LEU A 236 11.23 -5.13 3.69
CA LEU A 236 10.78 -6.34 3.02
C LEU A 236 9.33 -6.62 3.42
N GLY A 237 8.54 -7.15 2.50
CA GLY A 237 7.17 -7.53 2.80
C GLY A 237 6.56 -8.53 1.83
N PHE A 238 5.55 -9.23 2.32
CA PHE A 238 4.73 -10.13 1.53
C PHE A 238 3.30 -9.61 1.47
N THR A 239 2.68 -9.70 0.31
CA THR A 239 1.27 -9.36 0.13
C THR A 239 0.56 -10.53 -0.51
N PHE A 240 -0.42 -11.08 0.20
CA PHE A 240 -1.37 -12.05 -0.35
C PHE A 240 -2.63 -11.31 -0.79
N LYS A 241 -3.15 -11.64 -1.97
CA LYS A 241 -4.39 -11.08 -2.51
C LYS A 241 -5.34 -12.21 -2.87
N LYS A 242 -6.64 -11.95 -2.73
CA LYS A 242 -7.72 -12.82 -3.15
C LYS A 242 -8.84 -12.02 -3.82
N TRP A 243 -9.36 -12.57 -4.91
CA TRP A 243 -10.53 -12.07 -5.62
C TRP A 243 -11.69 -13.04 -5.40
N PHE A 244 -12.91 -12.51 -5.30
CA PHE A 244 -14.15 -13.26 -5.09
C PHE A 244 -15.13 -13.02 -6.23
#